data_AF-A0A1H8HRI2-F1
#
_entry.id   AF-A0A1H8HRI2-F1
#
_cell.length_a   1.000
_cell.length_b   1.000
_cell.length_c   1.000
_cell.angle_alpha   90.00
_cell.angle_beta   90.00
_cell.angle_gamma   90.00
#
_symmetry.space_group_name_H-M   'P 1'
#
loop_
_entity.id
_entity.type
_entity.pdbx_description
1 polymer ?
#
loop_
_entity_poly.entity_id
_entity_poly.type
_entity_poly.pdbx_seq_one_letter_code
_entity_poly.pdbx_strand_id
1 'polypeptide(L)'
;MWFAGRLLDVLTGRQPLTCLAGRVRDEAYQRLWELHAAREDWRRQVRGRTPYVYRCRFFRTAGGALEVTAVVALDQDVFRALAFRLEPGDAESGPGYGRLRWRCTQVAAR
;
A
#
# COMPACT_ATOMS: atom_id res chain seq x y z
N MET A 1 3.40 9.27 -0.81
CA MET A 1 4.58 8.43 -1.16
C MET A 1 4.89 7.36 -0.11
N TRP A 2 4.96 7.66 1.20
CA TRP A 2 5.37 6.67 2.22
C TRP A 2 4.56 5.36 2.17
N PHE A 3 3.24 5.43 1.94
CA PHE A 3 2.38 4.24 1.95
C PHE A 3 2.68 3.29 0.79
N ALA A 4 3.04 3.81 -0.39
CA ALA A 4 3.41 2.98 -1.54
C ALA A 4 4.66 2.13 -1.26
N GLY A 5 5.67 2.72 -0.60
CA GLY A 5 6.87 1.97 -0.15
C GLY A 5 6.54 0.91 0.90
N ARG A 6 5.75 1.26 1.92
CA ARG A 6 5.31 0.29 2.94
C ARG A 6 4.48 -0.85 2.36
N LEU A 7 3.59 -0.54 1.41
CA LEU A 7 2.80 -1.54 0.70
C LEU A 7 3.70 -2.46 -0.14
N LEU A 8 4.70 -1.90 -0.82
CA LEU A 8 5.70 -2.67 -1.55
C LEU A 8 6.49 -3.60 -0.63
N ASP A 9 6.98 -3.10 0.52
CA ASP A 9 7.71 -3.92 1.49
C ASP A 9 6.85 -5.06 2.03
N VAL A 10 5.55 -4.83 2.26
CA VAL A 10 4.63 -5.88 2.69
C VAL A 10 4.41 -6.92 1.59
N LEU A 11 4.08 -6.49 0.38
CA LEU A 11 3.83 -7.40 -0.75
C LEU A 11 5.08 -8.19 -1.16
N THR A 12 6.26 -7.62 -0.96
CA THR A 12 7.55 -8.28 -1.23
C THR A 12 8.06 -9.09 -0.04
N GLY A 13 7.30 -9.14 1.06
CA GLY A 13 7.64 -9.93 2.26
C GLY A 13 8.79 -9.35 3.11
N ARG A 14 9.24 -8.12 2.82
CA ARG A 14 10.29 -7.42 3.59
C ARG A 14 9.76 -6.87 4.91
N GLN A 15 8.46 -6.62 5.01
CA GLN A 15 7.80 -6.25 6.25
C GLN A 15 6.55 -7.10 6.49
N PRO A 16 6.22 -7.39 7.76
CA PRO A 16 4.97 -8.03 8.08
C PRO A 16 3.79 -7.09 7.85
N LEU A 17 2.68 -7.67 7.42
CA LEU A 17 1.42 -6.97 7.15
C LEU A 17 0.86 -6.28 8.42
N THR A 18 1.22 -6.79 9.60
CA THR A 18 0.89 -6.20 10.91
C THR A 18 1.43 -4.77 11.09
N CYS A 19 2.47 -4.36 10.37
CA CYS A 19 2.95 -2.97 10.39
C CYS A 19 1.97 -1.96 9.75
N LEU A 20 0.97 -2.44 9.01
CA LEU A 20 -0.11 -1.66 8.44
C LEU A 20 -1.42 -1.78 9.25
N ALA A 21 -1.45 -2.61 10.30
CA ALA A 21 -2.58 -2.70 11.22
C ALA A 21 -2.86 -1.33 11.85
N GLY A 22 -4.14 -0.93 11.85
CA GLY A 22 -4.59 0.38 12.34
C GLY A 22 -4.46 1.55 11.34
N ARG A 23 -3.83 1.34 10.18
CA ARG A 23 -3.80 2.33 9.06
C ARG A 23 -4.61 1.89 7.84
N VAL A 24 -5.15 0.68 7.87
CA VAL A 24 -5.95 0.07 6.82
C VAL A 24 -7.27 -0.34 7.47
N ARG A 25 -8.41 0.01 6.86
CA ARG A 25 -9.73 -0.45 7.33
C ARG A 25 -9.88 -1.95 7.11
N ASP A 26 -10.72 -2.61 7.90
CA ASP A 26 -10.86 -4.07 7.89
C ASP A 26 -11.10 -4.65 6.49
N GLU A 27 -11.93 -4.00 5.66
CA GLU A 27 -12.23 -4.47 4.30
C GLU A 27 -10.99 -4.39 3.38
N ALA A 28 -10.22 -3.32 3.51
CA ALA A 28 -8.97 -3.15 2.78
C ALA A 28 -7.84 -4.03 3.32
N TYR A 29 -7.89 -4.37 4.61
CA TYR A 29 -6.93 -5.23 5.27
C TYR A 29 -7.11 -6.67 4.80
N GLN A 30 -8.36 -7.15 4.72
CA GLN A 30 -8.67 -8.46 4.13
C GLN A 30 -8.22 -8.51 2.66
N ARG A 31 -8.50 -7.46 1.87
CA ARG A 31 -8.04 -7.42 0.48
C ARG A 31 -6.51 -7.40 0.36
N LEU A 32 -5.84 -6.71 1.27
CA LEU A 32 -4.38 -6.71 1.34
C LEU A 32 -3.84 -8.10 1.69
N TRP A 33 -4.49 -8.80 2.61
CA TRP A 33 -4.14 -10.17 2.99
C TRP A 33 -4.29 -11.13 1.81
N GLU A 34 -5.40 -11.06 1.08
CA GLU A 34 -5.64 -11.83 -0.15
C GLU A 34 -4.58 -11.55 -1.21
N LEU A 35 -4.25 -10.27 -1.44
CA LEU A 35 -3.19 -9.90 -2.38
C LEU A 35 -1.83 -10.42 -1.91
N HIS A 36 -1.51 -10.29 -0.63
CA HIS A 36 -0.26 -10.80 -0.07
C HIS A 36 -0.14 -12.32 -0.21
N ALA A 37 -1.23 -13.06 -0.01
CA ALA A 37 -1.27 -14.51 -0.21
C ALA A 37 -1.18 -14.90 -1.70
N ALA A 38 -1.88 -14.16 -2.58
CA ALA A 38 -1.89 -14.42 -4.02
C ALA A 38 -0.59 -13.98 -4.73
N ARG A 39 0.22 -13.12 -4.12
CA ARG A 39 1.44 -12.53 -4.71
C ARG A 39 2.73 -13.14 -4.17
N GLU A 40 2.71 -14.43 -3.85
CA GLU A 40 3.93 -15.18 -3.51
C GLU A 40 4.98 -15.09 -4.64
N ASP A 41 4.54 -14.94 -5.89
CA ASP A 41 5.38 -14.75 -7.07
C ASP A 41 6.22 -13.46 -7.02
N TRP A 42 5.71 -12.40 -6.40
CA TRP A 42 6.45 -11.13 -6.29
C TRP A 42 7.71 -11.31 -5.44
N ARG A 43 7.63 -12.10 -4.37
CA ARG A 43 8.80 -12.43 -3.53
C ARG A 43 9.86 -13.18 -4.32
N ARG A 44 9.46 -14.07 -5.23
CA ARG A 44 10.38 -14.80 -6.12
C ARG A 44 10.97 -13.90 -7.21
N GLN A 45 10.20 -12.91 -7.67
CA GLN A 45 10.63 -11.93 -8.69
C GLN A 45 11.65 -10.93 -8.13
N VAL A 46 11.63 -10.68 -6.82
CA VAL A 46 12.67 -9.91 -6.11
C VAL A 46 13.90 -10.82 -5.95
N ARG A 47 14.70 -10.98 -7.03
CA ARG A 47 15.91 -11.83 -7.08
C ARG A 47 17.07 -11.26 -6.26
N GLY A 48 16.87 -11.01 -4.97
CA GLY A 48 17.85 -10.40 -4.07
C GLY A 48 18.10 -8.91 -4.31
N ARG A 49 17.37 -8.27 -5.22
CA ARG A 49 17.39 -6.81 -5.41
C ARG A 49 16.41 -6.14 -4.47
N THR A 50 16.66 -4.88 -4.14
CA THR A 50 15.72 -4.09 -3.33
C THR A 50 14.64 -3.52 -4.25
N PRO A 51 13.36 -3.91 -4.07
CA PRO A 51 12.26 -3.37 -4.87
C PRO A 51 12.09 -1.88 -4.53
N TYR A 52 11.76 -1.07 -5.53
CA TYR A 52 11.62 0.38 -5.35
C TYR A 52 10.42 0.96 -6.09
N VAL A 53 9.95 2.13 -5.65
CA VAL A 53 8.86 2.84 -6.31
C VAL A 53 9.44 3.61 -7.51
N TYR A 54 9.11 3.16 -8.72
CA TYR A 54 9.55 3.80 -9.97
C TYR A 54 8.77 5.08 -10.26
N ARG A 55 7.44 5.04 -10.09
CA ARG A 55 6.57 6.20 -10.34
C ARG A 55 5.44 6.21 -9.32
N CYS A 56 5.06 7.37 -8.83
CA CYS A 56 3.91 7.53 -7.94
C CYS A 56 3.08 8.72 -8.40
N ARG A 57 1.77 8.51 -8.56
CA ARG A 57 0.79 9.54 -8.87
C ARG A 57 -0.32 9.46 -7.83
N PHE A 58 -0.85 10.60 -7.44
CA PHE A 58 -2.00 10.68 -6.56
C PHE A 58 -3.00 11.69 -7.08
N PHE A 59 -4.27 11.43 -6.83
CA PHE A 59 -5.39 12.27 -7.18
C PHE A 59 -6.27 12.47 -5.96
N ARG A 60 -6.69 13.71 -5.69
CA ARG A 60 -7.61 14.04 -4.59
C ARG A 60 -9.04 14.02 -5.14
N THR A 61 -9.86 13.15 -4.60
CA THR A 61 -11.29 13.08 -4.90
C THR A 61 -12.05 14.22 -4.18
N ALA A 62 -13.25 14.55 -4.67
CA ALA A 62 -14.10 15.59 -4.07
C ALA A 62 -14.47 15.29 -2.60
N GLY A 63 -14.55 14.01 -2.21
CA GLY A 63 -14.78 13.58 -0.83
C GLY A 63 -13.54 13.62 0.08
N GLY A 64 -12.44 14.21 -0.38
CA GLY A 64 -11.20 14.32 0.39
C GLY A 64 -10.34 13.05 0.41
N ALA A 65 -10.79 11.94 -0.20
CA ALA A 65 -9.99 10.74 -0.36
C ALA A 65 -8.87 10.94 -1.39
N LEU A 66 -7.74 10.30 -1.18
CA LEU A 66 -6.58 10.25 -2.06
C LEU A 66 -6.56 8.90 -2.79
N GLU A 67 -6.75 8.93 -4.10
CA GLU A 67 -6.48 7.78 -4.95
C GLU A 67 -5.02 7.83 -5.41
N VAL A 68 -4.27 6.77 -5.14
CA VAL A 68 -2.85 6.71 -5.43
C VAL A 68 -2.57 5.54 -6.34
N THR A 69 -1.82 5.79 -7.39
CA THR A 69 -1.27 4.76 -8.28
C THR A 69 0.24 4.84 -8.23
N ALA A 70 0.88 3.73 -7.86
CA ALA A 70 2.32 3.60 -7.83
C ALA A 70 2.77 2.48 -8.76
N VAL A 71 3.73 2.75 -9.63
CA VAL A 71 4.46 1.73 -10.36
C VAL A 71 5.70 1.38 -9.55
N VAL A 72 5.85 0.10 -9.24
CA VAL A 72 6.97 -0.44 -8.46
C VAL A 72 7.80 -1.36 -9.36
N ALA A 73 9.11 -1.27 -9.22
CA ALA A 73 10.05 -2.17 -9.84
C ALA A 73 10.42 -3.26 -8.83
N LEU A 74 10.19 -4.52 -9.19
CA LEU A 74 10.61 -5.69 -8.41
C LEU A 74 12.03 -6.13 -8.83
N ASP A 75 12.36 -5.95 -10.11
CA ASP A 75 13.68 -6.20 -10.73
C ASP A 75 13.91 -5.17 -11.87
N GLN A 76 14.99 -5.29 -12.64
CA GLN A 76 15.36 -4.35 -13.71
C GLN A 76 14.28 -4.20 -14.79
N ASP A 77 13.63 -5.32 -15.15
CA ASP A 77 12.62 -5.36 -16.21
C ASP A 77 11.23 -5.79 -15.70
N VAL A 78 11.08 -5.94 -14.38
CA VAL A 78 9.83 -6.39 -13.76
C VAL A 78 9.17 -5.25 -13.03
N PHE A 79 8.17 -4.64 -13.69
CA PHE A 79 7.36 -3.59 -13.12
C PHE A 79 5.96 -4.10 -12.76
N ARG A 80 5.38 -3.54 -11.70
CA ARG A 80 4.02 -3.81 -11.24
C ARG A 80 3.32 -2.51 -10.89
N ALA A 81 2.01 -2.49 -11.03
CA ALA A 81 1.18 -1.35 -10.65
C ALA A 81 0.46 -1.65 -9.34
N LEU A 82 0.55 -0.73 -8.40
CA LEU A 82 -0.19 -0.68 -7.16
C LEU A 82 -1.20 0.46 -7.26
N ALA A 83 -2.45 0.19 -6.91
CA ALA A 83 -3.47 1.20 -6.76
C ALA A 83 -4.06 1.09 -5.35
N PHE A 84 -4.19 2.21 -4.65
CA PHE A 84 -4.80 2.22 -3.34
C PHE A 84 -5.49 3.55 -3.06
N ARG A 85 -6.56 3.49 -2.28
CA ARG A 85 -7.35 4.64 -1.86
C ARG A 85 -7.13 4.90 -0.38
N LEU A 86 -6.78 6.13 -0.05
CA LEU A 86 -6.58 6.62 1.31
C LEU A 86 -7.69 7.60 1.65
N GLU A 87 -8.45 7.36 2.69
CA GLU A 87 -9.47 8.28 3.19
C GLU A 87 -8.96 9.01 4.44
N PRO A 88 -9.27 10.29 4.61
CA PRO A 88 -8.94 10.99 5.85
C PRO A 88 -9.73 10.36 7.00
N GLY A 89 -9.05 9.92 8.06
CA GLY A 89 -9.67 9.35 9.23
C GLY A 89 -10.38 10.41 10.07
N ASP A 90 -11.54 10.04 10.59
CA ASP A 90 -12.44 10.95 11.32
C ASP A 90 -11.85 11.38 12.68
N ALA A 91 -12.23 12.58 13.12
CA ALA A 91 -11.80 13.18 14.39
C ALA A 91 -12.20 12.36 15.64
N GLU A 92 -13.22 11.49 15.54
CA GLU A 92 -13.63 10.56 16.60
C GLU A 92 -12.65 9.41 16.85
N SER A 93 -11.67 9.25 15.97
CA SER A 93 -10.53 8.39 16.26
C SER A 93 -9.72 9.08 17.35
N GLY A 94 -9.95 8.74 18.62
CA GLY A 94 -9.31 9.32 19.82
C GLY A 94 -7.78 9.46 19.71
N PRO A 95 -7.10 10.21 20.60
CA PRO A 95 -5.77 10.80 20.41
C PRO A 95 -4.64 9.76 20.31
N GLY A 96 -4.52 9.11 19.15
CA GLY A 96 -3.35 8.40 18.67
C GLY A 96 -2.45 9.34 17.86
N TYR A 97 -1.15 9.26 18.15
CA TYR A 97 -0.06 10.04 17.56
C TYR A 97 -0.09 10.03 16.01
N GLY A 98 -0.29 11.20 15.39
CA GLY A 98 0.05 11.43 13.98
C GLY A 98 -0.89 12.36 13.22
N ARG A 99 -0.35 13.46 12.69
CA ARG A 99 -1.06 14.61 12.11
C ARG A 99 -1.88 14.39 10.83
N LEU A 100 -1.95 13.18 10.27
CA LEU A 100 -2.75 12.88 9.08
C LEU A 100 -3.17 11.40 9.11
N ARG A 101 -4.35 11.09 9.63
CA ARG A 101 -4.85 9.71 9.78
C ARG A 101 -5.44 9.17 8.49
N TRP A 102 -4.64 9.13 7.43
CA TRP A 102 -5.04 8.47 6.20
C TRP A 102 -5.27 6.98 6.47
N ARG A 103 -6.49 6.50 6.21
CA ARG A 103 -6.89 5.10 6.28
C ARG A 103 -6.97 4.53 4.88
N CYS A 104 -6.24 3.45 4.61
CA CYS A 104 -6.40 2.74 3.36
C CYS A 104 -7.74 1.99 3.36
N THR A 105 -8.58 2.28 2.37
CA THR A 105 -9.93 1.68 2.24
C THR A 105 -10.06 0.79 1.02
N GLN A 106 -9.10 0.86 0.11
CA GLN A 106 -9.04 -0.02 -1.04
C GLN A 106 -7.60 -0.21 -1.47
N VAL A 107 -7.26 -1.44 -1.86
CA VAL A 107 -5.95 -1.78 -2.40
C VAL A 107 -6.08 -2.77 -3.54
N ALA A 108 -5.28 -2.57 -4.58
CA ALA A 108 -5.17 -3.42 -5.74
C ALA A 108 -3.72 -3.46 -6.22
N ALA A 109 -3.30 -4.61 -6.74
CA ALA A 109 -1.99 -4.82 -7.33
C ALA A 109 -2.14 -5.60 -8.65
N ARG A 110 -1.56 -5.08 -9.73
CA ARG A 110 -1.53 -5.68 -11.07
C ARG A 110 -0.10 -5.88 -11.56
#